data_AF-W6Y6S4-F1
#
_entry.id   AF-W6Y6S4-F1
#
_cell.length_a   1.000
_cell.length_b   1.000
_cell.length_c   1.000
_cell.angle_alpha   90.00
_cell.angle_beta   90.00
_cell.angle_gamma   90.00
#
_symmetry.space_group_name_H-M   'P 1'
#
loop_
_entity.id
_entity.type
_entity.pdbx_description
1 polymer ?
#
loop_
_entity_poly.entity_id
_entity_poly.type
_entity_poly.pdbx_seq_one_letter_code
_entity_poly.pdbx_strand_id
1 'polypeptide(L)'
;MAPTRSQGASRKLELISVGNRIVHFKVSNIKRCFSVHEDRICKTSRCFRDRLQKYCKPTSPTDQCCICTDTLDPVIKDISFCTECGENFHESCMETWKNYRRTARRKNSPANCPMCRVSWKTDSPLSNLDVETKIDAEAVQIYMDWVYASTFEIPAVILKRTDPFNLILLKLWAVANAFKDALFKLEVTHAVFDKSNALFGMESVDWAFMEQNCCDEIRKLV
;
A
#
# COMPACT_ATOMS: atom_id res chain seq x y z
N MET A 1 -45.60 9.28 22.78
CA MET A 1 -44.19 8.85 22.68
C MET A 1 -43.84 8.72 21.22
N ALA A 2 -43.02 9.61 20.68
CA ALA A 2 -42.55 9.58 19.30
C ALA A 2 -41.09 9.08 19.28
N PRO A 3 -40.69 8.21 18.34
CA PRO A 3 -39.32 7.71 18.25
C PRO A 3 -38.42 8.75 17.61
N THR A 4 -37.43 9.22 18.36
CA THR A 4 -36.36 10.10 17.89
C THR A 4 -35.42 9.30 16.99
N ARG A 5 -35.43 9.61 15.68
CA ARG A 5 -34.44 9.09 14.73
C ARG A 5 -33.13 9.85 14.91
N SER A 6 -32.08 9.16 15.38
CA SER A 6 -30.72 9.67 15.37
C SER A 6 -30.20 9.72 13.94
N GLN A 7 -29.89 10.93 13.45
CA GLN A 7 -29.16 11.13 12.21
C GLN A 7 -27.69 10.74 12.45
N GLY A 8 -27.28 9.60 11.92
CA GLY A 8 -25.87 9.22 11.86
C GLY A 8 -25.13 10.19 10.93
N ALA A 9 -24.14 10.89 11.47
CA ALA A 9 -23.21 11.69 10.69
C ALA A 9 -22.42 10.78 9.75
N SER A 10 -22.79 10.75 8.48
CA SER A 10 -21.96 10.16 7.43
C SER A 10 -20.68 11.00 7.34
N ARG A 11 -19.58 10.47 7.89
CA ARG A 11 -18.25 11.02 7.62
C ARG A 11 -18.10 11.06 6.11
N LYS A 12 -17.96 12.27 5.56
CA LYS A 12 -17.72 12.50 4.14
C LYS A 12 -16.44 11.74 3.80
N LEU A 13 -16.58 10.58 3.17
CA LEU A 13 -15.45 9.82 2.66
C LEU A 13 -14.74 10.77 1.69
N GLU A 14 -13.53 11.19 2.04
CA GLU A 14 -12.70 11.96 1.13
C GLU A 14 -12.61 11.19 -0.18
N LEU A 15 -12.70 11.89 -1.30
CA LEU A 15 -12.53 11.27 -2.62
C LEU A 15 -11.13 10.69 -2.67
N ILE A 16 -11.06 9.38 -2.53
CA ILE A 16 -9.81 8.65 -2.60
C ILE A 16 -9.47 8.54 -4.07
N SER A 17 -8.49 9.32 -4.52
CA SER A 17 -7.76 8.97 -5.74
C SER A 17 -6.90 7.74 -5.43
N VAL A 18 -7.20 6.63 -6.11
CA VAL A 18 -6.51 5.35 -5.95
C VAL A 18 -5.42 5.12 -7.00
N GLY A 19 -5.26 6.01 -8.00
CA GLY A 19 -4.39 5.78 -9.14
C GLY A 19 -4.81 4.54 -9.95
N ASN A 20 -4.14 4.29 -11.08
CA ASN A 20 -4.46 3.18 -11.99
C ASN A 20 -3.52 1.97 -11.87
N ARG A 21 -2.44 2.09 -11.08
CA ARG A 21 -1.43 1.04 -10.93
C ARG A 21 -1.75 0.11 -9.77
N ILE A 22 -1.63 -1.19 -10.01
CA ILE A 22 -1.89 -2.22 -9.02
C ILE A 22 -0.60 -3.01 -8.76
N VAL A 23 -0.29 -3.18 -7.48
CA VAL A 23 0.82 -3.99 -6.99
C VAL A 23 0.28 -5.32 -6.49
N HIS A 24 0.87 -6.40 -6.97
CA HIS A 24 0.54 -7.77 -6.62
C HIS A 24 1.60 -8.34 -5.69
N PHE A 25 1.16 -8.80 -4.51
CA PHE A 25 2.01 -9.46 -3.53
C PHE A 25 1.83 -10.96 -3.61
N LYS A 26 2.93 -11.67 -3.83
CA LYS A 26 3.01 -13.14 -3.80
C LYS A 26 3.77 -13.56 -2.56
N VAL A 27 3.09 -14.23 -1.64
CA VAL A 27 3.70 -14.69 -0.38
C VAL A 27 4.05 -16.17 -0.52
N SER A 28 5.28 -16.56 -0.17
CA SER A 28 5.84 -17.89 -0.44
C SER A 28 4.99 -19.05 0.09
N ASN A 29 4.37 -18.90 1.26
CA ASN A 29 3.53 -19.93 1.90
C ASN A 29 2.03 -19.80 1.60
N ILE A 30 1.61 -18.85 0.76
CA ILE A 30 0.20 -18.56 0.49
C ILE A 30 -0.07 -18.68 -1.00
N LYS A 31 -1.01 -19.56 -1.39
CA LYS A 31 -1.36 -19.75 -2.81
C LYS A 31 -2.09 -18.55 -3.44
N ARG A 32 -2.75 -17.71 -2.63
CA ARG A 32 -3.45 -16.51 -3.10
C ARG A 32 -2.49 -15.34 -3.31
N CYS A 33 -2.81 -14.51 -4.30
CA CYS A 33 -2.17 -13.22 -4.52
C CYS A 33 -2.98 -12.12 -3.82
N PHE A 34 -2.29 -11.12 -3.27
CA PHE A 34 -2.92 -9.93 -2.72
C PHE A 34 -2.68 -8.75 -3.65
N SER A 35 -3.65 -7.86 -3.79
CA SER A 35 -3.56 -6.72 -4.70
C SER A 35 -3.87 -5.43 -3.97
N VAL A 36 -3.05 -4.40 -4.20
CA VAL A 36 -3.22 -3.07 -3.61
C VAL A 36 -2.85 -2.01 -4.65
N HIS A 37 -3.50 -0.86 -4.59
CA HIS A 37 -3.13 0.27 -5.43
C HIS A 37 -1.77 0.82 -5.02
N GLU A 38 -0.89 1.03 -6.01
CA GLU A 38 0.50 1.48 -5.82
C GLU A 38 0.55 2.76 -4.99
N ASP A 39 -0.30 3.74 -5.31
CA ASP A 39 -0.32 5.04 -4.62
C ASP A 39 -0.74 4.92 -3.16
N ARG A 40 -1.61 3.96 -2.84
CA ARG A 40 -2.08 3.75 -1.45
C ARG A 40 -0.96 3.19 -0.59
N ILE A 41 -0.28 2.16 -1.08
CA ILE A 41 0.82 1.55 -0.34
C ILE A 41 2.08 2.43 -0.29
N CYS A 42 2.34 3.24 -1.34
CA CYS A 42 3.45 4.20 -1.34
C CYS A 42 3.17 5.42 -0.45
N LYS A 43 1.90 5.77 -0.21
CA LYS A 43 1.52 6.82 0.73
C LYS A 43 1.79 6.42 2.18
N THR A 44 1.52 5.17 2.54
CA THR A 44 1.70 4.67 3.91
C THR A 44 3.12 4.16 4.17
N SER A 45 3.79 3.60 3.16
CA SER A 45 5.11 2.98 3.33
C SER A 45 6.19 3.66 2.48
N ARG A 46 7.16 4.25 3.18
CA ARG A 46 8.38 4.77 2.55
C ARG A 46 9.16 3.68 1.81
N CYS A 47 9.20 2.46 2.35
CA CYS A 47 9.91 1.35 1.72
C CYS A 47 9.32 1.01 0.34
N PHE A 48 7.99 0.97 0.23
CA PHE A 48 7.34 0.72 -1.05
C PHE A 48 7.46 1.91 -2.00
N ARG A 49 7.35 3.14 -1.51
CA ARG A 49 7.61 4.34 -2.32
C ARG A 49 9.00 4.34 -2.93
N ASP A 50 10.03 4.08 -2.13
CA ASP A 50 11.42 4.09 -2.60
C ASP A 50 11.69 2.95 -3.61
N ARG A 51 10.91 1.86 -3.56
CA ARG A 51 11.02 0.71 -4.47
C ARG A 51 10.21 0.86 -5.76
N LEU A 52 8.97 1.33 -5.66
CA LEU A 52 8.00 1.39 -6.77
C LEU A 52 8.00 2.75 -7.46
N GLN A 53 8.25 3.81 -6.70
CA GLN A 53 8.17 5.21 -7.13
C GLN A 53 9.52 5.92 -6.95
N LYS A 54 10.64 5.20 -7.09
CA LYS A 54 12.01 5.68 -6.83
C LYS A 54 12.34 7.05 -7.42
N TYR A 55 11.88 7.30 -8.65
CA TYR A 55 12.15 8.53 -9.38
C TYR A 55 10.94 9.47 -9.44
N CYS A 56 9.77 9.08 -8.93
CA CYS A 56 8.57 9.92 -8.98
C CYS A 56 8.81 11.21 -8.19
N LYS A 57 8.62 12.36 -8.84
CA LYS A 57 8.73 13.66 -8.18
C LYS A 57 7.47 13.96 -7.36
N PRO A 58 7.59 14.58 -6.18
CA PRO A 58 6.42 15.10 -5.47
C PRO A 58 5.68 16.12 -6.34
N THR A 59 4.35 16.06 -6.35
CA THR A 59 3.49 17.05 -7.02
C THR A 59 3.21 18.24 -6.11
N SER A 60 3.48 19.44 -6.58
CA SER A 60 3.03 20.71 -6.00
C SER A 60 1.70 21.16 -6.61
N PRO A 61 0.81 21.87 -5.88
CA PRO A 61 -0.41 22.47 -6.45
C PRO A 61 -0.15 23.44 -7.62
N THR A 62 1.08 23.91 -7.78
CA THR A 62 1.51 24.79 -8.87
C THR A 62 2.04 24.03 -10.09
N ASP A 63 2.26 22.73 -9.98
CA ASP A 63 2.84 21.95 -11.07
C ASP A 63 1.83 21.75 -12.19
N GLN A 64 2.32 21.84 -13.43
CA GLN A 64 1.51 21.76 -14.63
C GLN A 64 1.98 20.62 -15.52
N CYS A 65 1.05 19.92 -16.14
CA CYS A 65 1.35 18.89 -17.12
C CYS A 65 1.93 19.55 -18.37
N CYS A 66 3.13 19.17 -18.78
CA CYS A 66 3.79 19.83 -19.93
C CYS A 66 3.14 19.53 -21.29
N ILE A 67 2.12 18.66 -21.34
CA ILE A 67 1.38 18.31 -22.56
C ILE A 67 0.15 19.21 -22.73
N CYS A 68 -0.68 19.35 -21.70
CA CYS A 68 -1.93 20.12 -21.76
C CYS A 68 -1.87 21.46 -21.03
N THR A 69 -0.82 21.75 -20.26
CA THR A 69 -0.64 22.93 -19.40
C THR A 69 -1.62 23.06 -18.22
N ASP A 70 -2.52 22.09 -18.03
CA ASP A 70 -3.39 22.02 -16.83
C ASP A 70 -2.60 21.61 -15.57
N THR A 71 -3.12 21.99 -14.40
CA THR A 71 -2.59 21.59 -13.09
C THR A 71 -2.55 20.07 -12.90
N LEU A 72 -1.45 19.58 -12.31
CA LEU A 72 -1.27 18.19 -11.90
C LEU A 72 -1.96 17.92 -10.56
N ASP A 73 -3.29 17.74 -10.60
CA ASP A 73 -4.08 17.38 -9.43
C ASP A 73 -4.46 15.88 -9.46
N PRO A 74 -3.87 15.04 -8.58
CA PRO A 74 -4.17 13.61 -8.52
C PRO A 74 -5.62 13.33 -8.06
N VAL A 75 -6.31 14.30 -7.45
CA VAL A 75 -7.72 14.17 -7.07
C VAL A 75 -8.64 14.26 -8.29
N ILE A 76 -8.24 15.00 -9.32
CA ILE A 76 -9.06 15.27 -10.50
C ILE A 76 -8.70 14.33 -11.66
N LYS A 77 -7.42 14.06 -11.88
CA LYS A 77 -6.93 13.23 -12.99
C LYS A 77 -5.82 12.31 -12.52
N ASP A 78 -5.81 11.07 -13.02
CA ASP A 78 -4.71 10.14 -12.76
C ASP A 78 -3.38 10.71 -13.25
N ILE A 79 -2.34 10.56 -12.42
CA ILE A 79 -0.99 11.03 -12.71
C ILE A 79 -0.10 9.82 -12.98
N SER A 80 0.64 9.92 -14.08
CA SER A 80 1.71 9.01 -14.48
C SER A 80 3.05 9.74 -14.39
N PHE A 81 4.14 9.00 -14.18
CA PHE A 81 5.46 9.60 -14.13
C PHE A 81 6.47 8.88 -15.03
N CYS A 82 7.49 9.61 -15.46
CA CYS A 82 8.61 9.04 -16.20
C CYS A 82 9.56 8.31 -15.24
N THR A 83 9.84 7.03 -15.50
CA THR A 83 10.73 6.22 -14.66
C THR A 83 12.21 6.60 -14.75
N GLU A 84 12.58 7.53 -15.63
CA GLU A 84 13.97 7.97 -15.82
C GLU A 84 14.19 9.38 -15.28
N CYS A 85 13.37 10.36 -15.67
CA CYS A 85 13.51 11.75 -15.20
C CYS A 85 12.56 12.13 -14.06
N GLY A 86 11.60 11.28 -13.72
CA GLY A 86 10.66 11.51 -12.62
C GLY A 86 9.53 12.49 -12.87
N GLU A 87 9.46 13.09 -14.06
CA GLU A 87 8.44 14.10 -14.33
C GLU A 87 7.03 13.49 -14.36
N ASN A 88 6.07 14.24 -13.83
CA ASN A 88 4.66 13.88 -13.74
C ASN A 88 3.86 14.40 -14.94
N PHE A 89 2.87 13.62 -15.36
CA PHE A 89 1.98 13.90 -16.48
C PHE A 89 0.60 13.32 -16.17
N HIS A 90 -0.48 13.94 -16.66
CA HIS A 90 -1.77 13.23 -16.66
C HIS A 90 -1.66 11.95 -17.49
N GLU A 91 -2.16 10.83 -16.98
CA GLU A 91 -2.12 9.55 -17.70
C GLU A 91 -2.77 9.69 -19.08
N SER A 92 -3.94 10.33 -19.17
CA SER A 92 -4.67 10.54 -20.43
C SER A 92 -3.87 11.34 -21.47
N CYS A 93 -3.07 12.32 -21.01
CA CYS A 93 -2.16 13.07 -21.87
C CYS A 93 -1.03 12.17 -22.39
N MET A 94 -0.47 11.32 -21.53
CA MET A 94 0.57 10.37 -21.94
C MET A 94 0.04 9.27 -22.87
N GLU A 95 -1.19 8.80 -22.68
CA GLU A 95 -1.86 7.88 -23.61
C GLU A 95 -2.06 8.52 -24.99
N THR A 96 -2.55 9.75 -25.02
CA THR A 96 -2.71 10.53 -26.27
C THR A 96 -1.37 10.71 -26.97
N TRP A 97 -0.32 11.04 -26.21
CA TRP A 97 1.03 11.17 -26.72
C TRP A 97 1.58 9.85 -27.30
N LYS A 98 1.39 8.73 -26.60
CA LYS A 98 1.75 7.39 -27.07
C LYS A 98 1.04 7.06 -28.39
N ASN A 99 -0.25 7.35 -28.47
CA ASN A 99 -1.08 7.07 -29.65
C ASN A 99 -0.68 7.93 -30.87
N TYR A 100 -0.46 9.23 -30.66
CA TYR A 100 0.02 10.13 -31.73
C TYR A 100 1.36 9.67 -32.32
N ARG A 101 2.27 9.16 -31.49
CA ARG A 101 3.57 8.65 -31.96
C ARG A 101 3.45 7.36 -32.75
N ARG A 102 2.49 6.48 -32.41
CA ARG A 102 2.23 5.22 -33.13
C ARG A 102 1.66 5.45 -34.54
N THR A 103 0.87 6.52 -34.75
CA THR A 103 0.25 6.83 -36.05
C THR A 103 1.15 7.64 -36.98
N ALA A 104 2.14 8.37 -36.44
CA ALA A 104 3.16 9.06 -37.22
C ALA A 104 4.05 8.07 -38.02
N ARG A 105 4.82 8.57 -39.02
CA ARG A 105 5.74 7.79 -39.89
C ARG A 105 6.75 6.85 -39.15
N ARG A 106 6.78 6.85 -37.82
CA ARG A 106 7.63 6.02 -36.94
C ARG A 106 6.79 4.94 -36.25
N LYS A 107 6.10 4.11 -37.04
CA LYS A 107 5.13 3.10 -36.58
C LYS A 107 5.71 2.05 -35.60
N ASN A 108 7.03 1.91 -35.55
CA ASN A 108 7.73 0.88 -34.77
C ASN A 108 8.60 1.44 -33.62
N SER A 109 8.55 2.75 -33.34
CA SER A 109 9.32 3.33 -32.23
C SER A 109 8.45 3.42 -30.97
N PRO A 110 8.98 3.05 -29.78
CA PRO A 110 8.28 3.31 -28.53
C PRO A 110 8.05 4.82 -28.37
N ALA A 111 6.98 5.19 -27.67
CA ALA A 111 6.77 6.59 -27.30
C ALA A 111 7.93 7.03 -26.38
N ASN A 112 8.32 8.29 -26.42
CA ASN A 112 9.36 8.83 -25.56
C ASN A 112 8.75 9.81 -24.56
N CYS A 113 9.38 9.99 -23.39
CA CYS A 113 9.02 11.05 -22.45
C CYS A 113 9.10 12.43 -23.14
N PRO A 114 8.07 13.29 -23.03
CA PRO A 114 8.12 14.64 -23.58
C PRO A 114 9.28 15.50 -23.05
N MET A 115 9.71 15.25 -21.81
CA MET A 115 10.71 16.06 -21.12
C MET A 115 12.14 15.58 -21.38
N CYS A 116 12.45 14.32 -21.05
CA CYS A 116 13.82 13.79 -21.18
C CYS A 116 14.08 13.03 -22.48
N ARG A 117 13.05 12.80 -23.30
CA ARG A 117 13.11 12.08 -24.59
C ARG A 117 13.57 10.62 -24.50
N VAL A 118 13.77 10.06 -23.31
CA VAL A 118 14.03 8.64 -23.12
C VAL A 118 12.78 7.84 -23.49
N SER A 119 12.97 6.62 -24.00
CA SER A 119 11.88 5.69 -24.30
C SER A 119 10.99 5.52 -23.08
N TRP A 120 9.70 5.77 -23.25
CA TRP A 120 8.68 5.56 -22.24
C TRP A 120 8.51 4.05 -22.07
N LYS A 121 9.02 3.52 -20.97
CA LYS A 121 8.75 2.15 -20.56
C LYS A 121 7.29 2.12 -20.13
N THR A 122 6.46 1.43 -20.92
CA THR A 122 5.16 1.00 -20.42
C THR A 122 5.48 -0.15 -19.48
N ASP A 123 5.80 0.17 -18.24
CA ASP A 123 5.83 -0.88 -17.23
C ASP A 123 4.44 -1.50 -17.20
N SER A 124 4.41 -2.83 -17.07
CA SER A 124 3.15 -3.54 -16.85
C SER A 124 2.41 -2.81 -15.72
N PRO A 125 1.09 -2.52 -15.86
CA PRO A 125 0.31 -1.89 -14.79
C PRO A 125 0.30 -2.75 -13.52
N LEU A 126 0.79 -3.99 -13.63
CA LEU A 126 0.99 -4.94 -12.56
C LEU A 126 2.49 -5.05 -12.21
N SER A 127 2.85 -4.53 -11.04
CA SER A 127 4.12 -4.82 -10.37
C SER A 127 3.95 -6.05 -9.50
N ASN A 128 4.74 -7.10 -9.70
CA ASN A 128 4.73 -8.28 -8.83
C ASN A 128 5.85 -8.16 -7.79
N LEU A 129 5.50 -8.26 -6.51
CA LEU A 129 6.42 -8.26 -5.40
C LEU A 129 6.33 -9.60 -4.67
N ASP A 130 7.45 -10.33 -4.67
CA ASP A 130 7.56 -11.58 -3.92
C ASP A 130 7.94 -11.28 -2.47
N VAL A 131 7.24 -11.94 -1.54
CA VAL A 131 7.47 -11.93 -0.10
C VAL A 131 7.91 -13.34 0.29
N GLU A 132 9.21 -13.51 0.47
CA GLU A 132 9.82 -14.82 0.75
C GLU A 132 9.52 -15.32 2.16
N THR A 133 9.27 -14.40 3.10
CA THR A 133 8.98 -14.70 4.50
C THR A 133 7.63 -15.39 4.65
N LYS A 134 7.59 -16.46 5.46
CA LYS A 134 6.35 -17.13 5.82
C LYS A 134 5.53 -16.26 6.76
N ILE A 135 4.33 -15.89 6.35
CA ILE A 135 3.43 -15.04 7.14
C ILE A 135 1.99 -15.53 7.02
N ASP A 136 1.15 -15.11 7.98
CA ASP A 136 -0.24 -15.51 8.04
C ASP A 136 -1.10 -14.77 7.00
N ALA A 137 -1.98 -15.51 6.30
CA ALA A 137 -2.77 -14.93 5.23
C ALA A 137 -3.81 -13.91 5.72
N GLU A 138 -4.45 -14.14 6.86
CA GLU A 138 -5.43 -13.22 7.42
C GLU A 138 -4.74 -11.95 7.90
N ALA A 139 -3.56 -12.07 8.52
CA ALA A 139 -2.76 -10.92 8.90
C ALA A 139 -2.34 -10.05 7.70
N VAL A 140 -1.99 -10.67 6.55
CA VAL A 140 -1.73 -9.93 5.31
C VAL A 140 -3.00 -9.22 4.82
N GLN A 141 -4.17 -9.85 4.92
CA GLN A 141 -5.42 -9.20 4.55
C GLN A 141 -5.71 -7.98 5.43
N ILE A 142 -5.55 -8.10 6.75
CA ILE A 142 -5.73 -7.00 7.70
C ILE A 142 -4.76 -5.84 7.37
N TYR A 143 -3.52 -6.14 7.00
CA TYR A 143 -2.59 -5.13 6.51
C TYR A 143 -3.10 -4.43 5.24
N MET A 144 -3.60 -5.18 4.26
CA MET A 144 -4.17 -4.59 3.04
C MET A 144 -5.35 -3.67 3.39
N ASP A 145 -6.23 -4.10 4.28
CA ASP A 145 -7.37 -3.31 4.74
C ASP A 145 -6.91 -2.03 5.46
N TRP A 146 -5.86 -2.12 6.29
CA TRP A 146 -5.23 -0.96 6.92
C TRP A 146 -4.65 0.03 5.91
N VAL A 147 -4.03 -0.43 4.82
CA VAL A 147 -3.52 0.47 3.77
C VAL A 147 -4.64 1.33 3.18
N TYR A 148 -5.87 0.83 3.10
CA TYR A 148 -7.02 1.59 2.60
C TYR A 148 -7.70 2.43 3.68
N ALA A 149 -7.90 1.87 4.87
CA ALA A 149 -8.69 2.48 5.94
C ALA A 149 -7.86 3.36 6.90
N SER A 150 -6.53 3.20 6.89
CA SER A 150 -5.59 3.76 7.89
C SER A 150 -5.88 3.34 9.33
N THR A 151 -6.73 2.32 9.50
CA THR A 151 -7.10 1.72 10.78
C THR A 151 -7.28 0.23 10.55
N PHE A 152 -6.78 -0.61 11.44
CA PHE A 152 -7.08 -2.03 11.41
C PHE A 152 -8.03 -2.37 12.56
N GLU A 153 -9.00 -3.24 12.26
CA GLU A 153 -9.93 -3.75 13.26
C GLU A 153 -9.66 -5.24 13.46
N ILE A 154 -9.46 -5.63 14.71
CA ILE A 154 -9.42 -7.04 15.08
C ILE A 154 -10.88 -7.50 15.23
N PRO A 155 -11.27 -8.67 14.68
CA PRO A 155 -12.64 -9.16 14.76
C PRO A 155 -13.22 -9.06 16.18
N ALA A 156 -14.38 -8.43 16.32
CA ALA A 156 -15.01 -8.14 17.61
C ALA A 156 -15.34 -9.40 18.44
N VAL A 157 -15.39 -10.56 17.78
CA VAL A 157 -15.56 -11.88 18.41
C VAL A 157 -14.40 -12.21 19.36
N ILE A 158 -13.23 -11.63 19.10
CA ILE A 158 -12.02 -11.89 19.89
C ILE A 158 -11.98 -10.89 21.05
N LEU A 159 -12.15 -11.43 22.25
CA LEU A 159 -12.04 -10.66 23.47
C LEU A 159 -10.63 -10.06 23.59
N LYS A 160 -10.58 -8.76 23.86
CA LYS A 160 -9.32 -8.05 24.14
C LYS A 160 -8.62 -8.73 25.32
N ARG A 161 -7.27 -8.77 25.27
CA ARG A 161 -6.40 -9.36 26.33
C ARG A 161 -6.54 -10.88 26.48
N THR A 162 -6.95 -11.57 25.42
CA THR A 162 -6.88 -13.04 25.34
C THR A 162 -5.68 -13.46 24.50
N ASP A 163 -5.23 -14.70 24.66
CA ASP A 163 -4.13 -15.22 23.85
C ASP A 163 -4.39 -15.14 22.33
N PRO A 164 -5.59 -15.46 21.82
CA PRO A 164 -5.91 -15.27 20.40
C PRO A 164 -5.78 -13.83 19.91
N PHE A 165 -6.09 -12.85 20.78
CA PHE A 165 -5.90 -11.44 20.46
C PHE A 165 -4.41 -11.10 20.30
N ASN A 166 -3.58 -11.60 21.22
CA ASN A 166 -2.13 -11.37 21.19
C ASN A 166 -1.48 -12.08 19.99
N LEU A 167 -1.91 -13.31 19.68
CA LEU A 167 -1.45 -14.06 18.52
C LEU A 167 -1.71 -13.29 17.21
N ILE A 168 -2.88 -12.67 17.06
CA ILE A 168 -3.17 -11.81 15.89
C ILE A 168 -2.19 -10.64 15.83
N LEU A 169 -1.97 -9.93 16.94
CA LEU A 169 -1.03 -8.81 16.97
C LEU A 169 0.39 -9.24 16.60
N LEU A 170 0.86 -10.41 17.06
CA LEU A 170 2.15 -10.97 16.69
C LEU A 170 2.24 -11.28 15.19
N LYS A 171 1.17 -11.86 14.62
CA LYS A 171 1.09 -12.10 13.17
C LYS A 171 1.10 -10.80 12.37
N LEU A 172 0.39 -9.76 12.80
CA LEU A 172 0.42 -8.43 12.18
C LEU A 172 1.80 -7.79 12.26
N TRP A 173 2.50 -7.96 13.38
CA TRP A 173 3.87 -7.50 13.54
C TRP A 173 4.81 -8.19 12.54
N ALA A 174 4.69 -9.52 12.37
CA ALA A 174 5.47 -10.24 11.37
C ALA A 174 5.20 -9.75 9.94
N VAL A 175 3.94 -9.44 9.60
CA VAL A 175 3.60 -8.79 8.32
C VAL A 175 4.29 -7.43 8.19
N ALA A 176 4.23 -6.59 9.23
CA ALA A 176 4.87 -5.27 9.23
C ALA A 176 6.38 -5.36 8.96
N ASN A 177 7.05 -6.36 9.55
CA ASN A 177 8.47 -6.60 9.32
C ASN A 177 8.77 -7.16 7.93
N ALA A 178 7.99 -8.13 7.45
CA ALA A 178 8.15 -8.70 6.12
C ALA A 178 7.98 -7.63 5.02
N PHE A 179 7.05 -6.70 5.24
CA PHE A 179 6.74 -5.61 4.31
C PHE A 179 7.62 -4.37 4.55
N LYS A 180 8.42 -4.36 5.63
CA LYS A 180 9.28 -3.24 6.06
C LYS A 180 8.49 -1.93 6.19
N ASP A 181 7.25 -2.01 6.67
CA ASP A 181 6.36 -0.87 6.84
C ASP A 181 6.43 -0.37 8.28
N ALA A 182 7.22 0.69 8.50
CA ALA A 182 7.46 1.25 9.82
C ALA A 182 6.21 1.90 10.44
N LEU A 183 5.32 2.48 9.62
CA LEU A 183 4.10 3.10 10.13
C LEU A 183 3.13 2.03 10.61
N PHE A 184 2.92 0.97 9.82
CA PHE A 184 2.09 -0.14 10.26
C PHE A 184 2.66 -0.82 11.51
N LYS A 185 3.98 -1.02 11.56
CA LYS A 185 4.63 -1.58 12.75
C LYS A 185 4.38 -0.74 14.00
N LEU A 186 4.42 0.58 13.88
CA LEU A 186 4.13 1.50 14.99
C LEU A 186 2.68 1.35 15.46
N GLU A 187 1.72 1.29 14.54
CA GLU A 187 0.29 1.08 14.87
C GLU A 187 0.06 -0.26 15.58
N VAL A 188 0.69 -1.33 15.11
CA VAL A 188 0.62 -2.65 15.77
C VAL A 188 1.26 -2.58 17.16
N THR A 189 2.42 -1.93 17.28
CA THR A 189 3.12 -1.73 18.56
C THR A 189 2.24 -0.97 19.55
N HIS A 190 1.60 0.13 19.13
CA HIS A 190 0.67 0.86 19.97
C HIS A 190 -0.50 -0.01 20.41
N ALA A 191 -1.07 -0.81 19.51
CA ALA A 191 -2.15 -1.73 19.86
C ALA A 191 -1.75 -2.81 20.89
N VAL A 192 -0.48 -3.23 20.87
CA VAL A 192 0.12 -4.15 21.85
C VAL A 192 0.34 -3.45 23.20
N PHE A 193 0.96 -2.27 23.20
CA PHE A 193 1.47 -1.61 24.43
C PHE A 193 0.53 -0.60 25.09
N ASP A 194 -0.47 -0.04 24.39
CA ASP A 194 -1.51 0.82 25.01
C ASP A 194 -2.32 0.08 26.08
N LYS A 195 -2.13 -1.24 26.20
CA LYS A 195 -2.85 -2.09 27.14
C LYS A 195 -1.84 -2.94 27.89
N SER A 196 -1.06 -2.28 28.75
CA SER A 196 0.09 -2.73 29.56
C SER A 196 -0.06 -3.99 30.44
N ASN A 197 -1.03 -4.87 30.19
CA ASN A 197 -1.19 -6.20 30.79
C ASN A 197 -1.37 -7.28 29.70
N ALA A 198 -0.57 -7.23 28.63
CA ALA A 198 -0.61 -8.29 27.62
C ALA A 198 -0.10 -9.59 28.24
N LEU A 199 -1.02 -10.54 28.49
CA LEU A 199 -0.69 -11.89 28.92
C LEU A 199 -0.52 -12.78 27.68
N PHE A 200 0.72 -13.03 27.28
CA PHE A 200 1.01 -14.00 26.22
C PHE A 200 0.80 -15.41 26.77
N GLY A 201 -0.12 -16.16 26.18
CA GLY A 201 -0.35 -17.57 26.51
C GLY A 201 0.57 -18.47 25.70
N MET A 202 0.38 -19.79 25.87
CA MET A 202 1.26 -20.78 25.23
C MET A 202 1.20 -20.72 23.70
N GLU A 203 0.06 -20.38 23.09
CA GLU A 203 -0.02 -20.31 21.62
C GLU A 203 0.82 -19.15 21.07
N SER A 204 0.80 -17.99 21.72
CA SER A 204 1.65 -16.86 21.36
C SER A 204 3.14 -17.18 21.52
N VAL A 205 3.51 -17.88 22.60
CA VAL A 205 4.89 -18.31 22.88
C VAL A 205 5.34 -19.36 21.86
N ASP A 206 4.55 -20.39 21.62
CA ASP A 206 4.86 -21.46 20.65
C ASP A 206 5.04 -20.87 19.24
N TRP A 207 4.15 -19.97 18.83
CA TRP A 207 4.26 -19.29 17.55
C TRP A 207 5.55 -18.46 17.44
N ALA A 208 5.96 -17.76 18.49
CA ALA A 208 7.17 -16.95 18.50
C ALA A 208 8.47 -17.79 18.55
N PHE A 209 8.51 -18.84 19.37
CA PHE A 209 9.75 -19.55 19.66
C PHE A 209 9.89 -20.86 18.87
N MET A 210 8.83 -21.65 18.74
CA MET A 210 8.91 -23.00 18.17
C MET A 210 8.77 -22.99 16.66
N GLU A 211 7.93 -22.13 16.10
CA GLU A 211 7.68 -22.13 14.65
C GLU A 211 8.73 -21.34 13.84
N GLN A 212 9.68 -20.66 14.50
CA GLN A 212 10.65 -19.72 13.87
C GLN A 212 10.01 -18.67 12.96
N ASN A 213 8.71 -18.43 13.10
CA ASN A 213 7.92 -17.54 12.24
C ASN A 213 8.05 -16.06 12.65
N CYS A 214 8.81 -15.76 13.71
CA CYS A 214 9.01 -14.41 14.21
C CYS A 214 10.49 -14.00 14.17
N CYS A 215 10.72 -12.71 13.91
CA CYS A 215 12.02 -12.06 13.99
C CYS A 215 12.46 -11.88 15.46
N ASP A 216 13.77 -11.79 15.70
CA ASP A 216 14.37 -11.75 17.05
C ASP A 216 13.82 -10.64 17.97
N GLU A 217 13.28 -9.56 17.42
CA GLU A 217 12.63 -8.51 18.21
C GLU A 217 11.36 -9.00 18.93
N ILE A 218 10.56 -9.86 18.30
CA ILE A 218 9.32 -10.39 18.89
C ILE A 218 9.66 -11.33 20.07
N ARG A 219 10.74 -12.12 19.94
CA ARG A 219 11.21 -13.03 21.01
C ARG A 219 11.67 -12.31 22.27
N LYS A 220 11.92 -11.00 22.21
CA LYS A 220 12.27 -10.20 23.40
C LYS A 220 11.02 -9.68 24.13
N LEU A 221 9.86 -9.76 23.51
CA LEU A 221 8.60 -9.20 24.00
C LEU A 221 7.67 -10.27 24.58
N VAL A 222 7.84 -11.52 24.15
CA VAL A 222 7.11 -12.71 24.60
C VAL A 222 7.98 -13.47 25.58
#